data_AF-A0A6V8EYZ1-F1
#
_entry.id   AF-A0A6V8EYZ1-F1
#
_cell.length_a   1.000
_cell.length_b   1.000
_cell.length_c   1.000
_cell.angle_alpha   90.00
_cell.angle_beta   90.00
_cell.angle_gamma   90.00
#
_symmetry.space_group_name_H-M   'P 1'
#
loop_
_entity.id
_entity.type
_entity.pdbx_description
1 polymer ?
#
loop_
_entity_poly.entity_id
_entity_poly.type
_entity_poly.pdbx_seq_one_letter_code
_entity_poly.pdbx_strand_id
1 'polypeptide(L)'
;MRLPVPIFRKDTIYTECVLVKPKPFVIANTNKTLDQTGNFFDAMRQLLNGCIKEFKTSEDISVSDEVGIKTLIPKLPYKSAEYLGLLSVAFVSPEDDGIEGVYDCPRCRHRIISEHYQKDGLEYDTRDFLSKLNVSYYESESGEQDFEFSSPVQIVDKASGNIAQEISSITMKMPTLESAINAFTKMGTSDRVRLQLAQFAEAIVAVNHVPVDNKWRNNYGLYVLENPNDMEDVYQISRWINQYGLDSTVEKTCSNCGKVWRPVVNTSNFFASGLQSL
;
A
#
# COMPACT_ATOMS: atom_id res chain seq x y z
N MET A 1 -15.73 -9.84 -6.77
CA MET A 1 -15.08 -9.94 -5.45
C MET A 1 -15.31 -8.61 -4.75
N ARG A 2 -15.77 -8.61 -3.49
CA ARG A 2 -15.85 -7.39 -2.68
C ARG A 2 -14.45 -6.88 -2.42
N LEU A 3 -14.21 -5.62 -2.77
CA LEU A 3 -12.93 -4.98 -2.54
C LEU A 3 -12.81 -4.58 -1.08
N PRO A 4 -11.61 -4.67 -0.50
CA PRO A 4 -11.39 -4.21 0.84
C PRO A 4 -11.51 -2.71 1.01
N VAL A 5 -11.54 -1.89 -0.04
CA VAL A 5 -11.68 -0.44 0.16
C VAL A 5 -12.40 0.22 -1.02
N PRO A 6 -13.43 1.04 -0.75
CA PRO A 6 -14.20 1.67 -1.79
C PRO A 6 -13.41 2.71 -2.57
N ILE A 7 -13.70 2.81 -3.86
CA ILE A 7 -13.28 3.95 -4.65
C ILE A 7 -14.34 5.03 -4.49
N PHE A 8 -13.98 6.12 -3.82
CA PHE A 8 -14.80 7.32 -3.75
C PHE A 8 -14.58 8.16 -5.01
N ARG A 9 -15.62 8.33 -5.82
CA ARG A 9 -15.60 9.23 -6.97
C ARG A 9 -16.86 10.08 -6.95
N LYS A 10 -16.69 11.37 -6.64
CA LYS A 10 -17.82 12.29 -6.38
C LYS A 10 -18.69 11.67 -5.28
N ASP A 11 -19.96 11.44 -5.57
CA ASP A 11 -20.96 10.90 -4.65
C ASP A 11 -21.16 9.38 -4.83
N THR A 12 -20.22 8.68 -5.47
CA THR A 12 -20.31 7.25 -5.76
C THR A 12 -19.19 6.47 -5.09
N ILE A 13 -19.57 5.38 -4.43
CA ILE A 13 -18.70 4.47 -3.69
C ILE A 13 -18.70 3.12 -4.41
N TYR A 14 -17.59 2.77 -5.07
CA TYR A 14 -17.43 1.45 -5.70
C TYR A 14 -16.85 0.47 -4.69
N THR A 15 -17.58 -0.57 -4.34
CA THR A 15 -17.24 -1.52 -3.27
C THR A 15 -16.82 -2.88 -3.79
N GLU A 16 -17.02 -3.17 -5.08
CA GLU A 16 -16.66 -4.46 -5.68
C GLU A 16 -15.91 -4.29 -7.01
N CYS A 17 -15.12 -5.29 -7.36
CA CYS A 17 -14.61 -5.43 -8.72
C CYS A 17 -14.60 -6.88 -9.20
N VAL A 18 -14.53 -7.02 -10.52
CA VAL A 18 -14.34 -8.30 -11.19
C VAL A 18 -12.92 -8.36 -11.73
N LEU A 19 -12.13 -9.27 -11.16
CA LEU A 19 -10.80 -9.61 -11.67
C LEU A 19 -10.91 -10.74 -12.70
N VAL A 20 -10.07 -10.67 -13.73
CA VAL A 20 -9.86 -11.70 -14.74
C VAL A 20 -8.37 -12.04 -14.83
N LYS A 21 -8.07 -13.25 -15.32
CA LYS A 21 -6.69 -13.68 -15.55
C LYS A 21 -5.99 -12.71 -16.51
N PRO A 22 -4.76 -12.24 -16.20
CA PRO A 22 -4.01 -11.37 -17.10
C PRO A 22 -3.71 -12.10 -18.43
N LYS A 23 -3.81 -11.35 -19.53
CA LYS A 23 -3.37 -11.83 -20.85
C LYS A 23 -1.83 -11.75 -20.95
N PRO A 24 -1.16 -12.57 -21.79
CA PRO A 24 0.30 -12.56 -21.92
C PRO A 24 0.92 -11.18 -22.20
N PHE A 25 0.28 -10.37 -23.05
CA PHE A 25 0.78 -9.02 -23.33
C PHE A 25 0.67 -8.07 -22.12
N VAL A 26 -0.28 -8.29 -21.20
CA VAL A 26 -0.41 -7.51 -19.97
C VAL A 26 0.76 -7.81 -19.05
N ILE A 27 1.12 -9.09 -18.90
CA ILE A 27 2.28 -9.54 -18.13
C ILE A 27 3.56 -8.94 -18.73
N ALA A 28 3.77 -9.09 -20.04
CA ALA A 28 4.93 -8.54 -20.73
C ALA A 28 5.06 -7.02 -20.57
N ASN A 29 3.96 -6.27 -20.70
CA ASN A 29 3.95 -4.83 -20.47
C ASN A 29 4.23 -4.47 -18.99
N THR A 30 3.73 -5.27 -18.05
CA THR A 30 3.98 -5.07 -16.61
C THR A 30 5.46 -5.28 -16.27
N ASN A 31 6.07 -6.36 -16.77
CA ASN A 31 7.50 -6.62 -16.63
C ASN A 31 8.33 -5.49 -17.24
N LYS A 32 7.98 -5.05 -18.45
CA LYS A 32 8.64 -3.90 -19.08
C LYS A 32 8.55 -2.64 -18.23
N THR A 33 7.39 -2.33 -17.64
CA THR A 33 7.25 -1.18 -16.72
C THR A 33 8.14 -1.34 -15.49
N LEU A 34 8.18 -2.53 -14.89
CA LEU A 34 9.00 -2.82 -13.72
C LEU A 34 10.50 -2.67 -14.04
N ASP A 35 10.96 -3.22 -15.16
CA ASP A 35 12.36 -3.15 -15.61
C ASP A 35 12.78 -1.71 -15.94
N GLN A 36 11.89 -0.92 -16.54
CA GLN A 36 12.20 0.46 -16.97
C GLN A 36 12.16 1.47 -15.82
N THR A 37 11.24 1.31 -14.87
CA THR A 37 10.99 2.32 -13.82
C THR A 37 11.48 1.90 -12.44
N GLY A 38 11.60 0.61 -12.19
CA GLY A 38 11.78 0.05 -10.84
C GLY A 38 10.58 0.32 -9.90
N ASN A 39 9.49 0.92 -10.39
CA ASN A 39 8.36 1.35 -9.58
C ASN A 39 7.31 0.26 -9.48
N PHE A 40 7.32 -0.44 -8.34
CA PHE A 40 6.33 -1.46 -8.00
C PHE A 40 4.88 -0.98 -8.14
N PHE A 41 4.57 0.26 -7.73
CA PHE A 41 3.21 0.80 -7.80
C PHE A 41 2.77 1.07 -9.24
N ASP A 42 3.69 1.47 -10.12
CA ASP A 42 3.36 1.70 -11.53
C ASP A 42 3.18 0.39 -12.30
N ALA A 43 4.02 -0.61 -12.02
CA ALA A 43 3.82 -1.97 -12.53
C ALA A 43 2.48 -2.56 -12.08
N MET A 44 2.13 -2.39 -10.80
CA MET A 44 0.83 -2.81 -10.27
C MET A 44 -0.34 -2.11 -10.98
N ARG A 45 -0.26 -0.79 -11.21
CA ARG A 45 -1.26 -0.05 -12.01
C ARG A 45 -1.40 -0.66 -13.41
N GLN A 46 -0.28 -0.96 -14.07
CA GLN A 46 -0.26 -1.55 -15.41
C GLN A 46 -0.92 -2.94 -15.44
N LEU A 47 -0.65 -3.78 -14.44
CA LEU A 47 -1.27 -5.10 -14.31
C LEU A 47 -2.79 -4.98 -14.10
N LEU A 48 -3.21 -4.16 -13.14
CA LEU A 48 -4.63 -3.98 -12.80
C LEU A 48 -5.44 -3.43 -13.98
N ASN A 49 -4.85 -2.55 -14.80
CA ASN A 49 -5.48 -2.07 -16.04
C ASN A 49 -5.85 -3.20 -17.03
N GLY A 50 -5.13 -4.32 -16.99
CA GLY A 50 -5.40 -5.50 -17.82
C GLY A 50 -6.19 -6.62 -17.12
N CYS A 51 -6.34 -6.54 -15.80
CA CYS A 51 -6.99 -7.58 -14.99
C CYS A 51 -8.36 -7.19 -14.45
N ILE A 52 -8.66 -5.90 -14.25
CA ILE A 52 -9.98 -5.47 -13.78
C ILE A 52 -10.90 -5.28 -14.98
N LYS A 53 -12.05 -5.96 -14.95
CA LYS A 53 -13.08 -5.91 -16.00
C LYS A 53 -14.26 -5.01 -15.65
N GLU A 54 -14.53 -4.84 -14.36
CA GLU A 54 -15.70 -4.12 -13.89
C GLU A 54 -15.49 -3.64 -12.45
N PHE A 55 -15.98 -2.45 -12.14
CA PHE A 55 -16.23 -1.97 -10.77
C PHE A 55 -17.73 -1.88 -10.54
N LYS A 56 -18.19 -2.19 -9.32
CA LYS A 56 -19.60 -2.07 -8.92
C LYS A 56 -19.76 -1.34 -7.59
N THR A 57 -20.88 -0.63 -7.45
CA THR A 57 -21.34 -0.07 -6.17
C THR A 57 -22.21 -1.08 -5.43
N SER A 58 -22.58 -0.77 -4.18
CA SER A 58 -23.57 -1.54 -3.41
C SER A 58 -24.99 -1.48 -3.98
N GLU A 59 -25.25 -0.54 -4.89
CA GLU A 59 -26.56 -0.30 -5.52
C GLU A 59 -26.58 -0.82 -6.98
N ASP A 60 -25.69 -1.76 -7.33
CA ASP A 60 -25.57 -2.37 -8.65
C ASP A 60 -25.25 -1.40 -9.81
N ILE A 61 -24.75 -0.20 -9.51
CA ILE A 61 -24.18 0.69 -10.55
C ILE A 61 -22.80 0.15 -10.92
N SER A 62 -22.55 -0.06 -12.21
CA SER A 62 -21.27 -0.60 -12.67
C SER A 62 -20.55 0.25 -13.72
N VAL A 63 -19.22 0.14 -13.71
CA VAL A 63 -18.31 0.72 -14.71
C VAL A 63 -17.50 -0.43 -15.29
N SER A 64 -17.71 -0.72 -16.57
CA SER A 64 -17.05 -1.81 -17.29
C SER A 64 -16.34 -1.36 -18.57
N ASP A 65 -16.42 -0.07 -18.93
CA ASP A 65 -15.69 0.46 -20.07
C ASP A 65 -14.22 0.72 -19.72
N GLU A 66 -13.33 0.54 -20.70
CA GLU A 66 -11.88 0.61 -20.49
C GLU A 66 -11.42 1.97 -19.96
N VAL A 67 -12.04 3.07 -20.42
CA VAL A 67 -11.68 4.44 -20.01
C VAL A 67 -12.08 4.67 -18.56
N GLY A 68 -13.29 4.26 -18.18
CA GLY A 68 -13.81 4.31 -16.83
C GLY A 68 -12.95 3.54 -15.85
N ILE A 69 -12.60 2.30 -16.18
CA ILE A 69 -11.73 1.42 -15.36
C ILE A 69 -10.36 2.07 -15.14
N LYS A 70 -9.69 2.51 -16.22
CA LYS A 70 -8.37 3.16 -16.13
C LYS A 70 -8.39 4.46 -15.33
N THR A 71 -9.51 5.16 -15.28
CA THR A 71 -9.68 6.38 -14.47
C THR A 71 -9.89 6.08 -12.98
N LEU A 72 -10.43 4.90 -12.66
CA LEU A 72 -10.71 4.47 -11.29
C LEU A 72 -9.50 3.81 -10.63
N ILE A 73 -8.69 3.04 -11.38
CA ILE A 73 -7.55 2.28 -10.83
C ILE A 73 -6.55 3.15 -10.05
N PRO A 74 -6.10 4.34 -10.53
CA PRO A 74 -5.18 5.19 -9.77
C PRO A 74 -5.76 5.66 -8.42
N LYS A 75 -7.10 5.69 -8.30
CA LYS A 75 -7.83 6.12 -7.11
C LYS A 75 -8.09 4.99 -6.12
N LEU A 76 -7.74 3.75 -6.46
CA LEU A 76 -7.77 2.64 -5.52
C LEU A 76 -6.85 2.95 -4.34
N PRO A 77 -7.29 2.74 -3.10
CA PRO A 77 -6.40 2.75 -1.95
C PRO A 77 -5.27 1.74 -2.14
N TYR A 78 -4.03 2.17 -1.93
CA TYR A 78 -2.87 1.43 -2.45
C TYR A 78 -2.75 0.00 -1.86
N LYS A 79 -3.17 -0.21 -0.61
CA LYS A 79 -3.23 -1.55 0.02
C LYS A 79 -4.26 -2.48 -0.63
N SER A 80 -5.36 -1.93 -1.14
CA SER A 80 -6.29 -2.69 -1.96
C SER A 80 -5.70 -3.02 -3.32
N ALA A 81 -5.08 -2.04 -3.97
CA ALA A 81 -4.39 -2.26 -5.23
C ALA A 81 -3.31 -3.34 -5.09
N GLU A 82 -2.55 -3.33 -3.98
CA GLU A 82 -1.54 -4.34 -3.65
C GLU A 82 -2.17 -5.72 -3.59
N TYR A 83 -3.23 -5.91 -2.80
CA TYR A 83 -3.93 -7.18 -2.71
C TYR A 83 -4.43 -7.69 -4.07
N LEU A 84 -5.09 -6.82 -4.84
CA LEU A 84 -5.62 -7.18 -6.16
C LEU A 84 -4.50 -7.51 -7.16
N GLY A 85 -3.36 -6.83 -7.07
CA GLY A 85 -2.19 -7.11 -7.87
C GLY A 85 -1.62 -8.49 -7.56
N LEU A 86 -1.49 -8.83 -6.28
CA LEU A 86 -1.02 -10.15 -5.83
C LEU A 86 -1.99 -11.27 -6.25
N LEU A 87 -3.30 -11.06 -6.10
CA LEU A 87 -4.31 -12.00 -6.59
C LEU A 87 -4.26 -12.17 -8.11
N SER A 88 -4.00 -11.09 -8.85
CA SER A 88 -3.85 -11.14 -10.31
C SER A 88 -2.68 -12.01 -10.75
N VAL A 89 -1.57 -11.98 -10.00
CA VAL A 89 -0.40 -12.85 -10.19
C VAL A 89 -0.76 -14.30 -9.82
N ALA A 90 -1.42 -14.52 -8.68
CA ALA A 90 -1.85 -15.84 -8.23
C ALA A 90 -2.82 -16.54 -9.21
N PHE A 91 -3.64 -15.79 -9.97
CA PHE A 91 -4.47 -16.38 -11.03
C PHE A 91 -3.68 -17.07 -12.15
N VAL A 92 -2.40 -16.74 -12.30
CA VAL A 92 -1.57 -17.34 -13.34
C VAL A 92 -0.94 -18.63 -12.87
N SER A 93 -0.65 -18.74 -11.57
CA SER A 93 -0.17 -19.95 -10.88
C SER A 93 -1.15 -20.37 -9.77
N PRO A 94 -2.36 -20.85 -10.12
CA PRO A 94 -3.42 -21.10 -9.13
C PRO A 94 -3.10 -22.23 -8.14
N GLU A 95 -2.08 -23.03 -8.42
CA GLU A 95 -1.64 -24.14 -7.56
C GLU A 95 -0.58 -23.73 -6.53
N ASP A 96 -0.03 -22.51 -6.62
CA ASP A 96 1.02 -22.05 -5.71
C ASP A 96 0.92 -20.53 -5.44
N ASP A 97 0.36 -20.16 -4.29
CA ASP A 97 0.34 -18.79 -3.76
C ASP A 97 1.37 -18.60 -2.62
N GLY A 98 2.38 -19.48 -2.57
CA GLY A 98 3.48 -19.44 -1.61
C GLY A 98 4.42 -18.26 -1.84
N ILE A 99 4.71 -17.53 -0.77
CA ILE A 99 5.61 -16.38 -0.72
C ILE A 99 6.87 -16.80 0.03
N GLU A 100 7.98 -16.85 -0.70
CA GLU A 100 9.29 -17.07 -0.12
C GLU A 100 9.79 -15.83 0.62
N GLY A 101 10.49 -16.04 1.73
CA GLY A 101 10.92 -14.96 2.59
C GLY A 101 12.08 -15.33 3.51
N VAL A 102 12.87 -14.32 3.84
CA VAL A 102 13.95 -14.44 4.82
C VAL A 102 13.69 -13.42 5.93
N TYR A 103 13.60 -13.91 7.16
CA TYR A 103 13.26 -13.12 8.34
C TYR A 103 14.36 -13.24 9.39
N ASP A 104 14.83 -12.10 9.91
CA ASP A 104 15.78 -12.10 11.01
C ASP A 104 15.05 -11.90 12.34
N CYS A 105 15.30 -12.78 13.31
CA CYS A 105 14.72 -12.67 14.64
C CYS A 105 15.17 -11.34 15.29
N PRO A 106 14.24 -10.49 15.78
CA PRO A 106 14.60 -9.22 16.38
C PRO A 106 15.40 -9.38 17.69
N ARG A 107 15.28 -10.53 18.38
CA ARG A 107 15.97 -10.80 19.64
C ARG A 107 17.39 -11.35 19.45
N CYS A 108 17.55 -12.38 18.62
CA CYS A 108 18.83 -13.10 18.51
C CYS A 108 19.46 -13.06 17.11
N ARG A 109 18.84 -12.34 16.16
CA ARG A 109 19.26 -12.24 14.75
C ARG A 109 19.38 -13.58 14.01
N HIS A 110 18.87 -14.67 14.60
CA HIS A 110 18.76 -15.94 13.91
C HIS A 110 17.84 -15.79 12.70
N ARG A 111 18.33 -16.25 11.55
CA ARG A 111 17.64 -16.17 10.27
C ARG A 111 16.66 -17.33 10.11
N ILE A 112 15.42 -17.02 9.79
CA ILE A 112 14.37 -17.97 9.45
C ILE A 112 14.12 -17.84 7.95
N ILE A 113 14.24 -18.95 7.24
CA ILE A 113 13.96 -19.03 5.81
C ILE A 113 12.60 -19.72 5.63
N SER A 114 11.69 -19.02 4.98
CA SER A 114 10.39 -19.52 4.53
C SER A 114 10.52 -19.88 3.06
N GLU A 115 10.61 -21.17 2.78
CA GLU A 115 10.90 -21.71 1.45
C GLU A 115 10.24 -23.08 1.26
N HIS A 116 10.17 -23.51 0.01
CA HIS A 116 9.84 -24.89 -0.33
C HIS A 116 11.13 -25.70 -0.52
N TYR A 117 11.33 -26.77 0.25
CA TYR A 117 12.56 -27.54 0.22
C TYR A 117 12.36 -29.03 0.49
N GLN A 118 13.31 -29.84 0.03
CA GLN A 118 13.33 -31.29 0.29
C GLN A 118 14.46 -31.63 1.26
N LYS A 119 14.16 -32.42 2.29
CA LYS A 119 15.13 -32.91 3.27
C LYS A 119 14.85 -34.36 3.64
N ASP A 120 15.87 -35.21 3.56
CA ASP A 120 15.77 -36.64 3.87
C ASP A 120 14.66 -37.37 3.08
N GLY A 121 14.41 -36.95 1.83
CA GLY A 121 13.37 -37.50 0.96
C GLY A 121 11.95 -36.98 1.26
N LEU A 122 11.77 -36.16 2.29
CA LEU A 122 10.49 -35.52 2.64
C LEU A 122 10.44 -34.09 2.11
N GLU A 123 9.27 -33.70 1.61
CA GLU A 123 8.97 -32.36 1.11
C GLU A 123 8.43 -31.49 2.26
N TYR A 124 8.98 -30.28 2.40
CA TYR A 124 8.61 -29.31 3.43
C TYR A 124 8.29 -27.97 2.77
N ASP A 125 7.15 -27.39 3.15
CA ASP A 125 6.77 -26.04 2.73
C ASP A 125 6.58 -25.15 3.96
N THR A 126 7.48 -24.18 4.15
CA THR A 126 7.44 -23.21 5.26
C THR A 126 7.14 -21.79 4.77
N ARG A 127 6.70 -21.65 3.52
CA ARG A 127 6.32 -20.38 2.90
C ARG A 127 5.10 -19.78 3.57
N ASP A 128 4.99 -18.46 3.46
CA ASP A 128 3.77 -17.75 3.79
C ASP A 128 2.81 -17.86 2.60
N PHE A 129 1.51 -17.87 2.81
CA PHE A 129 0.54 -18.04 1.70
C PHE A 129 -0.32 -16.79 1.57
N LEU A 130 -0.46 -16.25 0.36
CA LEU A 130 -1.28 -15.07 0.09
C LEU A 130 -2.72 -15.26 0.58
N SER A 131 -3.29 -16.45 0.37
CA SER A 131 -4.63 -16.86 0.82
C SER A 131 -4.82 -16.86 2.34
N LYS A 132 -3.72 -16.89 3.11
CA LYS A 132 -3.75 -16.86 4.58
C LYS A 132 -3.54 -15.46 5.15
N LEU A 133 -3.24 -14.46 4.32
CA LEU A 133 -3.10 -13.08 4.77
C LEU A 133 -4.47 -12.48 5.08
N ASN A 134 -4.55 -11.73 6.17
CA ASN A 134 -5.79 -11.10 6.59
C ASN A 134 -6.07 -9.88 5.72
N VAL A 135 -7.34 -9.71 5.37
CA VAL A 135 -7.83 -8.57 4.59
C VAL A 135 -8.91 -7.87 5.40
N SER A 136 -8.63 -6.63 5.80
CA SER A 136 -9.58 -5.77 6.51
C SER A 136 -10.37 -4.94 5.50
N TYR A 137 -11.69 -4.97 5.59
CA TYR A 137 -12.59 -4.24 4.70
C TYR A 137 -12.93 -2.87 5.27
N TYR A 138 -13.09 -1.90 4.39
CA TYR A 138 -13.44 -0.54 4.72
C TYR A 138 -14.94 -0.41 4.96
N GLU A 139 -15.29 0.10 6.14
CA GLU A 139 -16.68 0.19 6.59
C GLU A 139 -17.13 1.64 6.85
N SER A 140 -16.24 2.63 6.66
CA SER A 140 -16.58 4.05 6.93
C SER A 140 -17.43 4.67 5.81
N GLU A 141 -18.35 5.56 6.18
CA GLU A 141 -19.11 6.37 5.24
C GLU A 141 -18.29 7.58 4.72
N SER A 142 -17.39 8.14 5.55
CA SER A 142 -16.46 9.19 5.14
C SER A 142 -15.15 8.57 4.66
N GLY A 143 -14.68 8.96 3.47
CA GLY A 143 -13.36 8.63 2.90
C GLY A 143 -12.17 9.29 3.60
N GLU A 144 -12.46 10.11 4.61
CA GLU A 144 -11.55 11.08 5.23
C GLU A 144 -11.63 11.00 6.76
N GLN A 145 -10.52 11.32 7.41
CA GLN A 145 -10.34 11.35 8.86
C GLN A 145 -9.58 12.61 9.27
N ASP A 146 -10.10 13.27 10.31
CA ASP A 146 -9.41 14.37 10.97
C ASP A 146 -8.50 13.83 12.07
N PHE A 147 -7.29 14.40 12.14
CA PHE A 147 -6.31 14.18 13.17
C PHE A 147 -5.97 15.53 13.80
N GLU A 148 -6.20 15.65 15.11
CA GLU A 148 -5.73 16.77 15.91
C GLU A 148 -4.38 16.40 16.52
N PHE A 149 -3.39 17.25 16.32
CA PHE A 149 -2.08 17.06 16.94
C PHE A 149 -2.15 17.40 18.42
N SER A 150 -1.52 16.56 19.24
CA SER A 150 -1.35 16.81 20.68
C SER A 150 -0.62 18.13 20.97
N SER A 151 0.25 18.56 20.06
CA SER A 151 0.96 19.84 20.08
C SER A 151 1.17 20.35 18.65
N PRO A 152 0.86 21.62 18.34
CA PRO A 152 0.94 22.14 16.98
C PRO A 152 2.34 22.02 16.37
N VAL A 153 2.44 21.44 15.18
CA VAL A 153 3.70 21.40 14.44
C VAL A 153 4.04 22.80 13.94
N GLN A 154 5.20 23.32 14.34
CA GLN A 154 5.64 24.65 13.99
C GLN A 154 6.57 24.60 12.77
N ILE A 155 6.16 25.25 11.69
CA ILE A 155 7.00 25.45 10.51
C ILE A 155 7.79 26.72 10.69
N VAL A 156 9.11 26.58 10.83
CA VAL A 156 10.03 27.70 11.06
C VAL A 156 10.70 28.11 9.75
N ASP A 157 10.69 29.41 9.44
CA ASP A 157 11.50 29.95 8.35
C ASP A 157 12.98 29.87 8.72
N LYS A 158 13.75 29.14 7.92
CA LYS A 158 15.19 28.92 8.16
C LYS A 158 16.00 30.22 8.14
N ALA A 159 15.57 31.24 7.40
CA ALA A 159 16.32 32.49 7.29
C ALA A 159 16.08 33.42 8.47
N SER A 160 14.85 33.51 8.97
CA SER A 160 14.47 34.44 10.02
C SER A 160 14.35 33.81 11.42
N GLY A 161 14.26 32.48 11.51
CA GLY A 161 14.00 31.75 12.75
C GLY A 161 12.58 31.94 13.29
N ASN A 162 11.73 32.68 12.58
CA ASN A 162 10.36 32.94 12.98
C ASN A 162 9.43 31.78 12.58
N ILE A 163 8.39 31.57 13.38
CA ILE A 163 7.31 30.63 13.05
C ILE A 163 6.53 31.19 11.87
N ALA A 164 6.63 30.51 10.73
CA ALA A 164 5.92 30.86 9.50
C ALA A 164 4.47 30.33 9.52
N GLN A 165 4.26 29.14 10.10
CA GLN A 165 2.94 28.51 10.19
C GLN A 165 2.89 27.53 11.36
N GLU A 166 1.74 27.45 12.03
CA GLU A 166 1.43 26.42 13.02
C GLU A 166 0.35 25.48 12.48
N ILE A 167 0.56 24.19 12.67
CA ILE A 167 -0.33 23.14 12.17
C ILE A 167 -0.84 22.34 13.36
N SER A 168 -2.10 22.54 13.69
CA SER A 168 -2.77 21.91 14.84
C SER A 168 -3.60 20.70 14.42
N SER A 169 -4.02 20.62 13.16
CA SER A 169 -4.76 19.47 12.63
C SER A 169 -4.49 19.22 11.15
N ILE A 170 -4.67 17.96 10.75
CA ILE A 170 -4.72 17.54 9.35
C ILE A 170 -5.94 16.68 9.10
N THR A 171 -6.55 16.86 7.93
CA THR A 171 -7.55 15.94 7.39
C THR A 171 -6.87 15.08 6.33
N MET A 172 -7.01 13.77 6.43
CA MET A 172 -6.41 12.82 5.50
C MET A 172 -7.47 11.94 4.88
N LYS A 173 -7.28 11.62 3.59
CA LYS A 173 -7.95 10.48 2.96
C LYS A 173 -7.05 9.25 2.98
N MET A 174 -7.59 8.10 2.61
CA MET A 174 -6.76 6.90 2.39
C MET A 174 -5.75 7.15 1.24
N PRO A 175 -4.45 6.83 1.40
CA PRO A 175 -3.49 6.97 0.33
C PRO A 175 -3.86 6.10 -0.87
N THR A 176 -3.87 6.69 -2.05
CA THR A 176 -4.25 6.01 -3.29
C THR A 176 -3.04 5.42 -4.00
N LEU A 177 -3.27 4.55 -4.99
CA LEU A 177 -2.20 4.04 -5.86
C LEU A 177 -1.47 5.20 -6.57
N GLU A 178 -2.20 6.24 -6.98
CA GLU A 178 -1.62 7.48 -7.51
C GLU A 178 -0.74 8.20 -6.49
N SER A 179 -1.19 8.30 -5.23
CA SER A 179 -0.38 8.84 -4.13
C SER A 179 0.94 8.08 -3.97
N ALA A 180 0.89 6.74 -4.06
CA ALA A 180 2.08 5.89 -3.95
C ALA A 180 3.04 6.04 -5.14
N ILE A 181 2.51 6.15 -6.36
CA ILE A 181 3.29 6.42 -7.57
C ILE A 181 3.98 7.79 -7.46
N ASN A 182 3.24 8.84 -7.09
CA ASN A 182 3.78 10.19 -6.96
C ASN A 182 4.88 10.28 -5.89
N ALA A 183 4.66 9.64 -4.73
CA ALA A 183 5.66 9.55 -3.67
C ALA A 183 6.92 8.82 -4.14
N PHE A 184 6.77 7.71 -4.87
CA PHE A 184 7.90 6.97 -5.43
C PHE A 184 8.69 7.80 -6.44
N THR A 185 8.02 8.52 -7.34
CA THR A 185 8.69 9.39 -8.31
C THR A 185 9.49 10.50 -7.62
N LYS A 186 9.05 11.01 -6.47
CA LYS A 186 9.75 12.04 -5.69
C LYS A 186 10.93 11.49 -4.89
N MET A 187 10.77 10.32 -4.26
CA MET A 187 11.70 9.83 -3.22
C MET A 187 12.59 8.65 -3.68
N GLY A 188 12.14 7.87 -4.66
CA GLY A 188 12.80 6.62 -5.07
C GLY A 188 12.73 5.52 -3.99
N THR A 189 13.71 4.61 -4.00
CA THR A 189 13.76 3.43 -3.10
C THR A 189 14.83 3.50 -2.02
N SER A 190 15.67 4.54 -2.02
CA SER A 190 16.82 4.65 -1.11
C SER A 190 16.41 4.84 0.35
N ASP A 191 15.26 5.47 0.60
CA ASP A 191 14.73 5.71 1.93
C ASP A 191 13.27 5.27 2.04
N ARG A 192 13.06 4.06 2.58
CA ARG A 192 11.72 3.47 2.74
C ARG A 192 10.84 4.24 3.72
N VAL A 193 11.45 4.81 4.77
CA VAL A 193 10.70 5.57 5.79
C VAL A 193 10.20 6.86 5.16
N ARG A 194 11.07 7.61 4.49
CA ARG A 194 10.67 8.86 3.84
C ARG A 194 9.73 8.64 2.66
N LEU A 195 9.87 7.53 1.93
CA LEU A 195 8.88 7.11 0.93
C LEU A 195 7.50 6.92 1.57
N GLN A 196 7.42 6.21 2.70
CA GLN A 196 6.15 6.00 3.40
C GLN A 196 5.55 7.32 3.91
N LEU A 197 6.36 8.19 4.52
CA LEU A 197 5.90 9.51 4.96
C LEU A 197 5.44 10.37 3.77
N ALA A 198 6.09 10.27 2.61
CA ALA A 198 5.65 10.96 1.39
C ALA A 198 4.30 10.42 0.88
N GLN A 199 4.04 9.12 0.99
CA GLN A 199 2.72 8.55 0.66
C GLN A 199 1.63 9.12 1.56
N PHE A 200 1.92 9.27 2.86
CA PHE A 200 1.02 9.84 3.84
C PHE A 200 0.78 11.34 3.54
N ALA A 201 1.84 12.08 3.22
CA ALA A 201 1.75 13.50 2.86
C ALA A 201 0.86 13.75 1.63
N GLU A 202 0.92 12.89 0.61
CA GLU A 202 0.04 12.97 -0.58
C GLU A 202 -1.44 12.73 -0.26
N ALA A 203 -1.72 12.11 0.89
CA ALA A 203 -3.06 11.79 1.36
C ALA A 203 -3.70 12.93 2.20
N ILE A 204 -2.93 13.97 2.54
CA ILE A 204 -3.45 15.16 3.23
C ILE A 204 -4.33 15.96 2.26
N VAL A 205 -5.55 16.28 2.70
CA VAL A 205 -6.55 17.03 1.94
C VAL A 205 -6.85 18.40 2.55
N ALA A 206 -6.71 18.55 3.87
CA ALA A 206 -6.84 19.83 4.54
C ALA A 206 -5.87 19.94 5.74
N VAL A 207 -5.51 21.17 6.09
CA VAL A 207 -4.64 21.53 7.22
C VAL A 207 -5.32 22.66 7.97
N ASN A 208 -5.49 22.52 9.29
CA ASN A 208 -6.28 23.46 10.10
C ASN A 208 -7.66 23.76 9.46
N HIS A 209 -8.31 22.72 8.93
CA HIS A 209 -9.60 22.80 8.20
C HIS A 209 -9.58 23.62 6.90
N VAL A 210 -8.40 23.99 6.39
CA VAL A 210 -8.24 24.67 5.10
C VAL A 210 -7.73 23.67 4.06
N PRO A 211 -8.41 23.53 2.90
CA PRO A 211 -7.96 22.63 1.84
C PRO A 211 -6.52 22.93 1.40
N VAL A 212 -5.72 21.88 1.25
CA VAL A 212 -4.32 22.04 0.81
C VAL A 212 -4.24 22.26 -0.69
N ASP A 213 -3.31 23.12 -1.10
CA ASP A 213 -2.95 23.31 -2.50
C ASP A 213 -1.60 22.64 -2.84
N ASN A 214 -1.22 22.69 -4.11
CA ASN A 214 0.05 22.12 -4.57
C ASN A 214 1.28 22.82 -3.94
N LYS A 215 1.17 24.10 -3.60
CA LYS A 215 2.27 24.86 -2.97
C LYS A 215 2.52 24.34 -1.56
N TRP A 216 1.46 24.10 -0.78
CA TRP A 216 1.54 23.53 0.55
C TRP A 216 2.18 22.13 0.52
N ARG A 217 1.71 21.25 -0.37
CA ARG A 217 2.24 19.88 -0.49
C ARG A 217 3.74 19.86 -0.78
N ASN A 218 4.19 20.75 -1.67
CA ASN A 218 5.59 20.83 -2.05
C ASN A 218 6.49 21.43 -0.96
N ASN A 219 5.97 22.38 -0.17
CA ASN A 219 6.77 23.10 0.82
C ASN A 219 6.76 22.42 2.20
N TYR A 220 5.64 21.82 2.59
CA TYR A 220 5.36 21.47 3.98
C TYR A 220 4.84 20.03 4.17
N GLY A 221 4.34 19.38 3.10
CA GLY A 221 3.63 18.11 3.20
C GLY A 221 4.39 17.02 3.96
N LEU A 222 5.67 16.84 3.60
CA LEU A 222 6.52 15.85 4.27
C LEU A 222 6.99 16.31 5.65
N TYR A 223 7.24 17.62 5.80
CA TYR A 223 7.80 18.21 7.03
C TYR A 223 6.93 17.94 8.25
N VAL A 224 5.61 18.05 8.10
CA VAL A 224 4.62 17.82 9.18
C VAL A 224 4.73 16.40 9.75
N LEU A 225 4.99 15.42 8.89
CA LEU A 225 5.07 14.01 9.29
C LEU A 225 6.49 13.60 9.70
N GLU A 226 7.52 14.31 9.24
CA GLU A 226 8.92 14.09 9.65
C GLU A 226 9.27 14.73 11.00
N ASN A 227 8.55 15.78 11.39
CA ASN A 227 8.86 16.56 12.59
C ASN A 227 7.63 16.66 13.51
N PRO A 228 7.02 15.52 13.89
CA PRO A 228 5.96 15.57 14.89
C PRO A 228 6.55 16.02 16.23
N ASN A 229 5.80 16.81 16.97
CA ASN A 229 6.18 17.12 18.35
C ASN A 229 5.93 15.93 19.29
N ASP A 230 4.96 15.07 18.95
CA ASP A 230 4.65 13.83 19.66
C ASP A 230 4.62 12.65 18.67
N MET A 231 5.39 11.62 18.97
CA MET A 231 5.45 10.39 18.18
C MET A 231 4.12 9.62 18.20
N GLU A 232 3.29 9.82 19.22
CA GLU A 232 1.97 9.20 19.32
C GLU A 232 1.04 9.68 18.20
N ASP A 233 1.15 10.95 17.78
CA ASP A 233 0.34 11.49 16.68
C ASP A 233 0.64 10.78 15.36
N VAL A 234 1.92 10.53 15.07
CA VAL A 234 2.34 9.77 13.87
C VAL A 234 1.95 8.30 13.98
N TYR A 235 1.98 7.73 15.18
CA TYR A 235 1.52 6.36 15.41
C TYR A 235 0.02 6.22 15.13
N GLN A 236 -0.81 7.16 15.58
CA GLN A 236 -2.25 7.18 15.31
C GLN A 236 -2.55 7.30 13.81
N ILE A 237 -1.87 8.24 13.12
CA ILE A 237 -1.98 8.41 11.66
C ILE A 237 -1.60 7.11 10.96
N SER A 238 -0.44 6.53 11.31
CA SER A 238 0.04 5.29 10.72
C SER A 238 -0.93 4.12 10.95
N ARG A 239 -1.49 4.00 12.15
CA ARG A 239 -2.50 2.98 12.45
C ARG A 239 -3.74 3.12 11.59
N TRP A 240 -4.28 4.33 11.45
CA TRP A 240 -5.47 4.58 10.64
C TRP A 240 -5.22 4.29 9.16
N ILE A 241 -4.08 4.74 8.61
CA ILE A 241 -3.74 4.50 7.20
C ILE A 241 -3.59 3.00 6.89
N ASN A 242 -3.10 2.22 7.85
CA ASN A 242 -2.87 0.79 7.70
C ASN A 242 -4.02 -0.09 8.22
N GLN A 243 -5.14 0.49 8.64
CA GLN A 243 -6.23 -0.28 9.27
C GLN A 243 -7.04 -1.12 8.27
N TYR A 244 -7.02 -0.76 6.98
CA TYR A 244 -7.78 -1.43 5.91
C TYR A 244 -6.87 -1.92 4.77
N GLY A 245 -7.34 -2.93 4.04
CA GLY A 245 -6.60 -3.61 2.99
C GLY A 245 -5.86 -4.85 3.49
N LEU A 246 -4.78 -5.20 2.81
CA LEU A 246 -3.96 -6.37 3.13
C LEU A 246 -3.10 -6.11 4.39
N ASP A 247 -3.34 -6.89 5.45
CA ASP A 247 -2.36 -7.05 6.53
C ASP A 247 -1.27 -8.00 6.03
N SER A 248 -0.15 -7.41 5.61
CA SER A 248 1.00 -8.15 5.14
C SER A 248 1.88 -8.67 6.27
N THR A 249 1.42 -8.68 7.53
CA THR A 249 2.17 -9.26 8.63
C THR A 249 1.75 -10.68 8.95
N VAL A 250 2.73 -11.54 9.25
CA VAL A 250 2.52 -12.95 9.60
C VAL A 250 3.17 -13.23 10.94
N GLU A 251 2.62 -14.12 11.75
CA GLU A 251 3.26 -14.50 13.01
C GLU A 251 4.44 -15.46 12.75
N LYS A 252 5.61 -15.14 13.30
CA LYS A 252 6.80 -16.00 13.26
C LYS A 252 7.29 -16.29 14.67
N THR A 253 7.77 -17.51 14.88
CA THR A 253 8.39 -17.95 16.12
C THR A 253 9.85 -18.32 15.87
N CYS A 254 10.77 -17.78 16.67
CA CYS A 254 12.19 -18.06 16.53
C CYS A 254 12.50 -19.48 17.02
N SER A 255 12.95 -20.34 16.12
CA SER A 255 13.45 -21.67 16.42
C SER A 255 14.59 -21.69 17.44
N ASN A 256 15.40 -20.62 17.50
CA ASN A 256 16.56 -20.52 18.41
C ASN A 256 16.23 -19.97 19.81
N CYS A 257 15.34 -18.97 19.93
CA CYS A 257 15.11 -18.26 21.21
C CYS A 257 13.64 -18.15 21.65
N GLY A 258 12.72 -18.78 20.90
CA GLY A 258 11.28 -18.81 21.19
C GLY A 258 10.55 -17.46 21.04
N LYS A 259 11.24 -16.38 20.62
CA LYS A 259 10.60 -15.07 20.42
C LYS A 259 9.53 -15.17 19.35
N VAL A 260 8.31 -14.75 19.68
CA VAL A 260 7.21 -14.53 18.75
C VAL A 260 7.20 -13.06 18.31
N TRP A 261 7.05 -12.81 17.00
CA TRP A 261 6.88 -11.46 16.43
C TRP A 261 6.15 -11.52 15.09
N ARG A 262 5.77 -10.36 14.55
CA ARG A 262 5.03 -10.25 13.29
C ARG A 262 5.83 -9.46 12.24
N PRO A 263 6.71 -10.11 11.45
CA PRO A 263 7.37 -9.43 10.34
C PRO A 263 6.41 -9.18 9.18
N VAL A 264 6.77 -8.22 8.32
CA VAL A 264 6.09 -7.94 7.05
C VAL A 264 6.57 -8.96 6.00
N VAL A 265 5.62 -9.60 5.32
CA VAL A 265 5.84 -10.48 4.17
C VAL A 265 6.28 -9.65 2.97
N ASN A 266 7.25 -10.16 2.21
CA ASN A 266 7.79 -9.45 1.05
C ASN A 266 6.89 -9.63 -0.20
N THR A 267 5.72 -9.01 -0.17
CA THR A 267 4.72 -9.01 -1.25
C THR A 267 5.28 -8.46 -2.57
N SER A 268 6.16 -7.46 -2.53
CA SER A 268 6.80 -6.92 -3.73
C SER A 268 7.68 -7.94 -4.45
N ASN A 269 8.43 -8.76 -3.71
CA ASN A 269 9.22 -9.83 -4.31
C ASN A 269 8.31 -10.91 -4.92
N PHE A 270 7.26 -11.34 -4.22
CA PHE A 270 6.28 -12.29 -4.77
C PHE A 270 5.65 -11.78 -6.06
N PHE A 271 5.29 -10.49 -6.10
CA PHE A 271 4.76 -9.87 -7.30
C PHE A 271 5.76 -9.91 -8.46
N ALA A 272 7.02 -9.53 -8.21
CA ALA A 272 8.07 -9.54 -9.22
C ALA A 272 8.41 -10.96 -9.70
N SER A 273 8.61 -11.90 -8.78
CA SER A 273 8.93 -13.30 -9.12
C SER A 273 7.78 -13.98 -9.83
N GLY A 274 6.55 -13.77 -9.37
CA GLY A 274 5.35 -14.32 -9.97
C GLY A 274 5.06 -13.75 -11.35
N LEU A 275 5.56 -12.56 -11.71
CA LEU A 275 5.52 -12.06 -13.08
C LEU A 275 6.64 -12.61 -13.98
N GLN A 276 7.77 -13.05 -13.40
CA GLN A 276 8.91 -13.62 -14.13
C GLN A 276 8.80 -15.12 -14.36
N SER A 277 8.04 -15.83 -13.52
CA SER A 277 7.73 -17.25 -13.71
C SER A 277 6.74 -17.52 -14.86
N LEU A 278 6.36 -16.49 -15.62
CA LEU A 278 5.30 -16.46 -16.63
C LEU A 278 5.84 -16.04 -18.01
#